data_AF-A0A968I3D9-F1
#
_entry.id   AF-A0A968I3D9-F1
#
_cell.length_a   1.000
_cell.length_b   1.000
_cell.length_c   1.000
_cell.angle_alpha   90.00
_cell.angle_beta   90.00
_cell.angle_gamma   90.00
#
_symmetry.space_group_name_H-M   'P 1'
#
loop_
_entity.id
_entity.type
_entity.pdbx_description
1 polymer ?
#
loop_
_entity_poly.entity_id
_entity_poly.type
_entity_poly.pdbx_seq_one_letter_code
_entity_poly.pdbx_strand_id
1 'polypeptide(L)'
;MNQFLEHDQTSFSDLEYNSRVQTQPECTVERTLEIIGGKWTTLILRDLLRGTKRFSELRSSLGAVSPKTLTDRLRFLEERGIVERTSYPEIPPR
;
A
#
# COMPACT_ATOMS: atom_id res chain seq x y z
N MET A 1 42.86 38.51 -1.59
CA MET A 1 42.07 38.96 -2.75
C MET A 1 41.65 37.70 -3.50
N ASN A 2 40.38 37.57 -3.85
CA ASN A 2 39.78 36.28 -4.22
C ASN A 2 39.87 36.02 -5.73
N GLN A 3 39.96 34.74 -6.13
CA GLN A 3 39.13 34.04 -7.15
C GLN A 3 39.73 32.62 -7.39
N PHE A 4 38.97 31.51 -7.42
CA PHE A 4 38.04 31.03 -8.48
C PHE A 4 38.77 30.76 -9.81
N LEU A 5 38.70 29.62 -10.51
CA LEU A 5 38.06 28.29 -10.35
C LEU A 5 39.10 27.21 -10.82
N GLU A 6 38.92 25.88 -10.95
CA GLU A 6 37.85 24.86 -10.84
C GLU A 6 38.57 23.48 -10.64
N HIS A 7 37.99 22.29 -10.37
CA HIS A 7 36.61 21.82 -10.28
C HIS A 7 36.43 20.89 -9.07
N ASP A 8 35.33 21.06 -8.32
CA ASP A 8 34.91 20.08 -7.31
C ASP A 8 33.94 19.08 -7.97
N GLN A 9 34.34 17.80 -8.01
CA GLN A 9 33.54 16.74 -8.61
C GLN A 9 32.55 16.22 -7.56
N THR A 10 31.42 16.92 -7.38
CA THR A 10 30.38 16.51 -6.42
C THR A 10 29.96 15.08 -6.70
N SER A 11 30.32 14.18 -5.81
CA SER A 11 30.29 12.75 -6.09
C SER A 11 28.88 12.21 -5.88
N PHE A 12 28.48 11.24 -6.69
CA PHE A 12 27.19 10.56 -6.54
C PHE A 12 27.09 9.77 -5.21
N SER A 13 28.18 9.66 -4.46
CA SER A 13 28.22 9.17 -3.06
C SER A 13 27.52 10.08 -2.07
N ASP A 14 27.41 11.37 -2.35
CA ASP A 14 27.06 12.38 -1.34
C ASP A 14 25.53 12.45 -1.12
N LEU A 15 24.77 11.71 -1.94
CA LEU A 15 23.36 11.41 -1.75
C LEU A 15 23.14 10.26 -0.75
N GLU A 16 23.69 10.39 0.46
CA GLU A 16 23.09 9.75 1.63
C GLU A 16 21.67 10.32 1.80
N TYR A 17 20.66 9.66 1.23
CA TYR A 17 19.24 9.90 1.53
C TYR A 17 18.93 9.36 2.94
N ASN A 18 19.60 9.92 3.94
CA ASN A 18 19.50 9.58 5.36
C ASN A 18 18.31 10.34 5.98
N SER A 19 17.14 10.25 5.33
CA SER A 19 15.89 10.83 5.82
C SER A 19 15.39 10.02 7.01
N ARG A 20 16.06 10.17 8.17
CA ARG A 20 15.56 9.68 9.45
C ARG A 20 14.33 10.50 9.80
N VAL A 21 13.18 10.04 9.32
CA VAL A 21 11.86 10.56 9.68
C VAL A 21 11.82 10.57 11.20
N GLN A 22 11.81 11.77 11.79
CA GLN A 22 11.76 11.91 13.23
C GLN A 22 10.38 11.42 13.67
N THR A 23 10.36 10.32 14.44
CA THR A 23 9.13 9.70 14.95
C THR A 23 8.52 10.52 16.08
N GLN A 24 8.02 11.70 15.69
CA GLN A 24 7.04 12.45 16.45
C GLN A 24 5.83 11.55 16.76
N PRO A 25 5.16 11.72 17.92
CA PRO A 25 4.12 10.80 18.36
C PRO A 25 2.97 10.70 17.33
N GLU A 26 2.71 9.48 16.87
CA GLU A 26 1.61 9.14 15.95
C GLU A 26 1.61 9.94 14.64
N CYS A 27 2.73 9.88 13.90
CA CYS A 27 2.83 10.39 12.53
C CYS A 27 1.69 9.81 11.64
N THR A 28 0.68 10.63 11.36
CA THR A 28 -0.55 10.17 10.68
C THR A 28 -0.28 9.74 9.24
N VAL A 29 0.73 10.32 8.59
CA VAL A 29 1.21 9.91 7.26
C VAL A 29 1.81 8.51 7.30
N GLU A 30 2.63 8.21 8.31
CA GLU A 30 3.25 6.88 8.51
C GLU A 30 2.18 5.81 8.75
N ARG A 31 1.27 6.02 9.71
CA ARG A 31 0.12 5.12 9.96
C ARG A 31 -0.77 4.93 8.73
N THR A 32 -0.92 5.96 7.89
CA THR A 32 -1.66 5.82 6.62
C THR A 32 -0.88 4.95 5.63
N LEU A 33 0.44 5.14 5.51
CA LEU A 33 1.31 4.36 4.63
C LEU A 33 1.46 2.88 5.05
N GLU A 34 1.46 2.56 6.35
CA GLU A 34 1.38 1.18 6.86
C GLU A 34 0.20 0.41 6.23
N ILE A 35 -0.93 1.11 6.08
CA ILE A 35 -2.18 0.56 5.57
C ILE A 35 -2.18 0.53 4.03
N ILE A 36 -2.01 1.70 3.39
CA ILE A 36 -2.19 1.84 1.94
C ILE A 36 -0.98 1.38 1.11
N GLY A 37 0.23 1.48 1.68
CA GLY A 37 1.48 1.03 1.04
C GLY A 37 1.64 -0.48 1.01
N GLY A 38 0.77 -1.22 1.72
CA GLY A 38 0.73 -2.67 1.67
C GLY A 38 0.55 -3.20 0.25
N LYS A 39 1.41 -4.13 -0.19
CA LYS A 39 1.26 -4.81 -1.48
C LYS A 39 -0.17 -5.35 -1.63
N TRP A 40 -0.75 -5.09 -2.81
CA TRP A 40 -2.15 -5.34 -3.21
C TRP A 40 -3.21 -4.36 -2.67
N THR A 41 -2.98 -3.57 -1.61
CA THR A 41 -4.01 -2.68 -1.03
C THR A 41 -4.60 -1.71 -2.06
N THR A 42 -3.75 -0.96 -2.77
CA THR A 42 -4.21 0.03 -3.77
C THR A 42 -5.03 -0.56 -4.91
N LEU A 43 -4.75 -1.81 -5.31
CA LEU A 43 -5.50 -2.51 -6.36
C LEU A 43 -6.86 -3.01 -5.86
N ILE A 44 -6.95 -3.48 -4.62
CA ILE A 44 -8.20 -3.85 -3.97
C ILE A 44 -9.10 -2.61 -3.83
N LEU A 45 -8.55 -1.50 -3.33
CA LEU A 45 -9.30 -0.25 -3.16
C LEU A 45 -9.77 0.32 -4.52
N ARG A 46 -8.91 0.33 -5.54
CA ARG A 46 -9.27 0.71 -6.93
C ARG A 46 -10.49 -0.04 -7.45
N ASP A 47 -10.62 -1.33 -7.12
CA ASP A 47 -11.69 -2.18 -7.62
C ASP A 47 -12.98 -2.05 -6.79
N LEU A 48 -12.87 -1.93 -5.47
CA LEU A 48 -14.01 -1.72 -4.57
C LEU A 48 -14.61 -0.31 -4.67
N LEU A 49 -13.79 0.71 -4.99
CA LEU A 49 -14.26 2.06 -5.33
C LEU A 49 -15.09 2.10 -6.63
N ARG A 50 -15.11 1.02 -7.41
CA ARG A 50 -15.98 0.83 -8.59
C ARG A 50 -17.24 0.02 -8.28
N GLY A 51 -17.47 -0.32 -7.01
CA GLY A 51 -18.61 -1.11 -6.53
C GLY A 51 -18.19 -2.43 -5.88
N THR A 52 -19.14 -3.07 -5.18
CA THR A 52 -18.93 -4.35 -4.48
C THR A 52 -18.44 -5.45 -5.43
N LYS A 53 -17.51 -6.30 -4.96
CA LYS A 53 -16.91 -7.39 -5.74
C LYS A 53 -16.89 -8.72 -4.99
N ARG A 54 -17.16 -9.82 -5.71
CA ARG A 54 -16.91 -11.18 -5.21
C ARG A 54 -15.40 -11.43 -5.15
N PHE A 55 -14.97 -12.31 -4.24
CA PHE A 55 -13.55 -12.66 -4.03
C PHE A 55 -12.87 -13.17 -5.31
N SER A 56 -13.61 -13.90 -6.14
CA SER A 56 -13.17 -14.39 -7.46
C SER A 56 -12.88 -13.24 -8.44
N GLU A 57 -13.71 -12.20 -8.49
CA GLU A 57 -13.49 -11.02 -9.34
C GLU A 57 -12.24 -10.26 -8.91
N LEU A 58 -12.09 -9.98 -7.61
CA LEU A 58 -10.91 -9.31 -7.06
C LEU A 58 -9.63 -10.10 -7.38
N ARG A 59 -9.64 -11.41 -7.15
CA ARG A 59 -8.47 -12.25 -7.46
C ARG A 59 -8.11 -12.22 -8.94
N SER A 60 -9.09 -12.32 -9.84
CA SER A 60 -8.85 -12.27 -11.28
C SER A 60 -8.32 -10.91 -11.73
N SER A 61 -8.83 -9.82 -11.17
CA SER A 61 -8.39 -8.44 -11.45
C SER A 61 -6.96 -8.14 -10.95
N LEU A 62 -6.56 -8.75 -9.84
CA LEU A 62 -5.20 -8.66 -9.30
C LEU A 62 -4.20 -9.62 -9.97
N GLY A 63 -4.69 -10.66 -10.65
CA GLY A 63 -3.92 -11.62 -11.45
C GLY A 63 -2.98 -12.53 -10.65
N ALA A 64 -1.86 -11.98 -10.17
CA ALA A 64 -0.77 -12.72 -9.53
C ALA A 64 -0.89 -12.85 -7.99
N VAL A 65 -2.03 -12.48 -7.40
CA VAL A 65 -2.26 -12.63 -5.95
C VAL A 65 -2.66 -14.07 -5.59
N SER A 66 -2.01 -14.64 -4.57
CA SER A 66 -2.42 -15.95 -4.04
C SER A 66 -3.76 -15.81 -3.29
N PRO A 67 -4.63 -16.85 -3.28
CA PRO A 67 -5.88 -16.80 -2.52
C PRO A 67 -5.65 -16.46 -1.04
N LYS A 68 -4.64 -17.06 -0.41
CA LYS A 68 -4.29 -16.76 0.99
C LYS A 68 -3.88 -15.30 1.17
N THR A 69 -3.00 -14.77 0.32
CA THR A 69 -2.55 -13.37 0.40
C THR A 69 -3.71 -12.38 0.22
N LEU A 70 -4.68 -12.69 -0.64
CA LEU A 70 -5.87 -11.86 -0.82
C LEU A 70 -6.78 -11.93 0.42
N THR A 71 -7.03 -13.11 0.98
CA THR A 71 -7.81 -13.28 2.22
C THR A 71 -7.16 -12.55 3.40
N ASP A 72 -5.85 -12.74 3.61
CA ASP A 72 -5.09 -12.11 4.69
C ASP A 72 -5.13 -10.56 4.56
N ARG A 73 -4.99 -10.04 3.32
CA ARG A 73 -5.07 -8.59 3.07
C ARG A 73 -6.49 -8.04 3.23
N LEU A 74 -7.52 -8.74 2.78
CA LEU A 74 -8.91 -8.32 2.95
C LEU A 74 -9.30 -8.28 4.43
N ARG A 75 -8.93 -9.30 5.22
CA ARG A 75 -9.11 -9.31 6.67
C ARG A 75 -8.40 -8.12 7.33
N PHE A 76 -7.15 -7.82 6.97
CA PHE A 76 -6.44 -6.65 7.51
C PHE A 76 -7.16 -5.32 7.21
N LEU A 77 -7.79 -5.19 6.05
CA LEU A 77 -8.57 -3.99 5.71
C LEU A 77 -9.95 -3.96 6.41
N GLU A 78 -10.56 -5.12 6.65
CA GLU A 78 -11.79 -5.33 7.42
C GLU A 78 -11.58 -4.97 8.90
N GLU A 79 -10.50 -5.48 9.52
CA GLU A 79 -10.06 -5.16 10.90
C GLU A 79 -9.70 -3.68 11.10
N ARG A 80 -9.41 -2.94 10.02
CA ARG A 80 -9.15 -1.49 10.03
C ARG A 80 -10.37 -0.65 9.64
N GLY A 81 -11.53 -1.26 9.36
CA GLY A 81 -12.76 -0.56 8.99
C GLY A 81 -12.75 0.06 7.59
N ILE A 82 -11.92 -0.45 6.67
CA ILE A 82 -11.69 0.12 5.32
C ILE A 82 -12.50 -0.62 4.26
N VAL A 83 -12.81 -1.90 4.49
CA VAL A 83 -13.70 -2.71 3.62
C VAL A 83 -14.69 -3.49 4.48
N GLU A 84 -15.92 -3.63 4.00
CA GLU A 84 -16.92 -4.48 4.63
C GLU A 84 -17.02 -5.82 3.89
N ARG A 85 -17.33 -6.89 4.63
CA ARG A 85 -17.46 -8.24 4.09
C ARG A 85 -18.84 -8.83 4.39
N THR A 86 -19.73 -8.82 3.41
CA THR A 86 -20.98 -9.59 3.48
C THR A 86 -20.70 -11.07 3.23
N SER A 87 -21.14 -11.95 4.13
CA SER A 87 -21.11 -13.41 3.94
C SER A 87 -22.53 -13.88 3.62
N TYR A 88 -22.73 -14.46 2.43
CA TYR A 88 -24.04 -14.94 1.98
C TYR A 88 -24.20 -16.43 2.29
N PRO A 89 -25.16 -16.84 3.15
CA PRO A 89 -25.45 -18.25 3.43
C PRO A 89 -26.35 -18.87 2.34
N GLU A 90 -25.95 -18.76 1.07
CA GLU A 90 -26.69 -19.31 -0.07
C GLU A 90 -26.14 -20.68 -0.52
N ILE A 91 -27.06 -21.65 -0.70
CA ILE A 91 -26.78 -22.96 -1.29
C ILE A 91 -27.67 -23.09 -2.54
N PRO A 92 -27.12 -23.21 -3.76
CA PRO A 92 -25.70 -23.08 -4.12
C PRO A 92 -25.21 -21.62 -4.13
N PRO A 93 -23.89 -21.37 -4.01
CA PRO A 93 -23.31 -20.05 -4.19
C PRO A 93 -23.39 -19.58 -5.66
N ARG A 94 -23.71 -18.30 -5.85
CA ARG A 94 -23.75 -17.62 -7.17
C ARG A 94 -22.41 -16.99 -7.59
#